data_AF-A0A0J7N2V6-F1
#
_entry.id   AF-A0A0J7N2V6-F1
#
_cell.length_a   1.000
_cell.length_b   1.000
_cell.length_c   1.000
_cell.angle_alpha   90.00
_cell.angle_beta   90.00
_cell.angle_gamma   90.00
#
_symmetry.space_group_name_H-M   'P 1'
#
loop_
_entity.id
_entity.type
_entity.pdbx_description
1 polymer ?
#
loop_
_entity_poly.entity_id
_entity_poly.type
_entity_poly.pdbx_seq_one_letter_code
_entity_poly.pdbx_strand_id
1 'polypeptide(L)'
;MVRDAHGRKMSKSLGNVIDPMDVIKGISLEDLQKQLLDSNLDPKELERAREGQRRDYPQGIPECGTDALRFALCAYTTQGRDINLDILRVQGYRFFCNKIWNATKFALTYLGPEFKDDKYNNTTCTDVIGDGKWYQRALNESCVQEALNNYLATYSYLDGYTPSQLDSKVYQILKELNINFANYLHLKRCYAAKTCDEALVQYDFALATSTCYNLWLYDLCDIYLEYLKPIFQSENKMAKLAAQKVLFKTLDVGLRLLSPFMPFITEELYQRLPRKKLIYPSICISPYPDSSE
;
A
#
# COMPACT_ATOMS: atom_id res chain seq x y z
N MET A 1 4.58 24.30 6.96
CA MET A 1 6.05 24.32 7.05
C MET A 1 6.49 23.05 7.77
N VAL A 2 7.61 22.45 7.38
CA VAL A 2 8.14 21.28 8.11
C VAL A 2 8.82 21.75 9.40
N ARG A 3 8.54 21.06 10.49
CA ARG A 3 8.99 21.31 11.86
C ARG A 3 9.71 20.08 12.39
N ASP A 4 10.49 20.25 13.43
CA ASP A 4 11.06 19.12 14.16
C ASP A 4 9.93 18.33 14.88
N ALA A 5 10.27 17.17 15.42
CA ALA A 5 9.32 16.31 16.14
C ALA A 5 8.64 17.03 17.33
N HIS A 6 9.25 18.09 17.86
CA HIS A 6 8.76 18.90 18.98
C HIS A 6 7.98 20.14 18.53
N GLY A 7 7.73 20.30 17.22
CA GLY A 7 6.96 21.41 16.65
C GLY A 7 7.74 22.72 16.51
N ARG A 8 9.05 22.74 16.74
CA ARG A 8 9.87 23.94 16.46
C ARG A 8 10.14 24.02 14.96
N LYS A 9 10.23 25.25 14.44
CA LYS A 9 10.64 25.49 13.06
C LYS A 9 12.00 24.84 12.84
N MET A 10 12.16 24.07 11.77
CA MET A 10 13.49 23.62 11.34
C MET A 10 14.24 24.80 10.71
N SER A 11 15.40 25.15 11.25
CA SER A 11 16.26 26.18 10.67
C SER A 11 17.72 25.98 11.04
N LYS A 12 18.62 26.35 10.11
CA LYS A 12 20.07 26.22 10.31
C LYS A 12 20.54 26.95 11.57
N SER A 13 19.90 28.07 11.91
CA SER A 13 20.18 28.86 13.12
C SER A 13 19.80 28.18 14.45
N LEU A 14 18.98 27.12 14.42
CA LEU A 14 18.55 26.37 15.61
C LEU A 14 19.21 24.98 15.71
N GLY A 15 20.03 24.60 14.71
CA GLY A 15 20.74 23.32 14.69
C GLY A 15 19.82 22.09 14.64
N ASN A 16 18.52 22.26 14.38
CA ASN A 16 17.51 21.19 14.37
C ASN A 16 17.08 20.78 12.95
N VAL A 17 17.85 21.17 11.92
CA VAL A 17 17.62 20.74 10.54
C VAL A 17 18.09 19.30 10.40
N ILE A 18 17.25 18.46 9.80
CA ILE A 18 17.60 17.09 9.45
C ILE A 18 17.87 17.05 7.94
N ASP A 19 19.06 16.58 7.54
CA ASP A 19 19.36 16.36 6.13
C ASP A 19 18.57 15.13 5.63
N PRO A 20 17.80 15.23 4.52
CA PRO A 20 17.16 14.07 3.91
C PRO A 20 18.12 12.91 3.61
N MET A 21 19.38 13.21 3.28
CA MET A 21 20.39 12.19 3.00
C MET A 21 20.77 11.38 4.23
N ASP A 22 20.78 12.00 5.39
CA ASP A 22 21.03 11.34 6.68
C ASP A 22 19.89 10.38 7.03
N VAL A 23 18.64 10.73 6.67
CA VAL A 23 17.49 9.83 6.81
C VAL A 23 17.54 8.68 5.80
N ILE A 24 17.96 8.96 4.57
CA ILE A 24 18.02 7.95 3.50
C ILE A 24 19.13 6.93 3.78
N LYS A 25 20.33 7.38 4.15
CA LYS A 25 21.54 6.56 4.29
C LYS A 25 21.85 6.15 5.73
N GLY A 26 21.20 6.79 6.70
CA GLY A 26 21.59 6.69 8.11
C GLY A 26 22.83 7.53 8.41
N ILE A 27 22.97 7.93 9.66
CA ILE A 27 24.16 8.64 10.17
C ILE A 27 24.32 8.33 11.66
N SER A 28 25.56 8.16 12.12
CA SER A 28 25.83 7.94 13.55
C SER A 28 25.61 9.24 14.34
N LEU A 29 25.43 9.12 15.66
CA LEU A 29 25.30 10.28 16.53
C LEU A 29 26.56 11.15 16.51
N GLU A 30 27.75 10.53 16.42
CA GLU A 30 29.03 11.24 16.37
C GLU A 30 29.15 12.10 15.12
N ASP A 31 28.82 11.53 13.95
CA ASP A 31 28.86 12.26 12.67
C ASP A 31 27.79 13.35 12.61
N LEU A 32 26.61 13.10 13.16
CA LEU A 32 25.54 14.08 13.27
C LEU A 32 25.94 15.28 14.16
N GLN A 33 26.66 15.02 15.26
CA GLN A 33 27.21 16.08 16.10
C GLN A 33 28.39 16.80 15.43
N LYS A 34 29.18 16.11 14.61
CA LYS A 34 30.27 16.72 13.86
C LYS A 34 29.75 17.75 12.85
N GLN A 35 28.64 17.46 12.17
CA GLN A 35 27.97 18.43 11.29
C GLN A 35 27.55 19.72 12.03
N LEU A 36 27.18 19.63 13.32
CA LEU A 36 26.88 20.81 14.12
C LEU A 36 28.14 21.64 14.44
N LEU A 37 29.30 21.00 14.64
CA LEU A 37 30.56 21.70 14.91
C LEU A 37 31.05 22.51 13.71
N ASP A 38 30.78 22.03 12.50
CA ASP A 38 31.11 22.72 11.25
C ASP A 38 30.16 23.90 10.95
N SER A 39 29.15 24.12 11.79
CA SER A 39 28.12 25.14 11.59
C SER A 39 28.35 26.40 12.42
N ASN A 40 27.88 27.54 11.92
CA ASN A 40 28.01 28.84 12.60
C ASN A 40 26.87 29.06 13.63
N LEU A 41 26.73 28.14 14.58
CA LEU A 41 25.71 28.18 15.65
C LEU A 41 26.21 28.97 16.87
N ASP A 42 25.29 29.66 17.54
CA ASP A 42 25.57 30.21 18.86
C ASP A 42 25.92 29.07 19.85
N PRO A 43 26.92 29.22 20.73
CA PRO A 43 27.32 28.17 21.67
C PRO A 43 26.17 27.59 22.51
N LYS A 44 25.17 28.41 22.85
CA LYS A 44 23.99 27.97 23.61
C LYS A 44 23.06 27.09 22.77
N GLU A 45 22.85 27.45 21.51
CA GLU A 45 22.03 26.65 20.58
C GLU A 45 22.77 25.38 20.15
N LEU A 46 24.10 25.42 20.06
CA LEU A 46 24.92 24.23 19.81
C LEU A 46 24.71 23.15 20.90
N GLU A 47 24.84 23.51 22.17
CA GLU A 47 24.62 22.57 23.28
C GLU A 47 23.18 22.04 23.30
N ARG A 48 22.20 22.92 23.05
CA ARG A 48 20.79 22.53 22.95
C ARG A 48 20.52 21.57 21.79
N ALA A 49 21.14 21.79 20.64
CA ALA A 49 21.01 20.93 19.46
C ALA A 49 21.65 19.56 19.72
N ARG A 50 22.85 19.51 20.33
CA ARG A 50 23.52 18.25 20.70
C ARG A 50 22.69 17.44 21.68
N GLU A 51 22.12 18.08 22.70
CA GLU A 51 21.27 17.40 23.67
C GLU A 51 19.97 16.90 23.02
N GLY A 52 19.37 17.70 22.13
CA GLY A 52 18.24 17.26 21.31
C GLY A 52 18.55 16.03 20.47
N GLN A 53 19.69 16.01 19.78
CA GLN A 53 20.15 14.87 18.99
C GLN A 53 20.39 13.63 19.86
N ARG A 54 21.01 13.76 21.04
CA ARG A 54 21.22 12.62 21.96
C ARG A 54 19.91 12.02 22.44
N ARG A 55 18.93 12.88 22.73
CA ARG A 55 17.62 12.44 23.22
C ARG A 55 16.79 11.79 22.11
N ASP A 56 16.74 12.42 20.95
CA ASP A 56 15.85 12.00 19.86
C ASP A 56 16.50 10.86 19.05
N TYR A 57 17.83 10.84 18.93
CA TYR A 57 18.63 9.90 18.13
C TYR A 57 19.84 9.35 18.91
N PRO A 58 19.63 8.61 20.02
CA PRO A 58 20.72 8.15 20.90
C PRO A 58 21.74 7.23 20.20
N GLN A 59 21.35 6.55 19.12
CA GLN A 59 22.21 5.71 18.29
C GLN A 59 22.47 6.32 16.90
N GLY A 60 22.13 7.58 16.70
CA GLY A 60 22.08 8.22 15.38
C GLY A 60 20.74 8.00 14.67
N ILE A 61 20.66 8.49 13.44
CA ILE A 61 19.48 8.33 12.59
C ILE A 61 19.59 6.99 11.85
N PRO A 62 18.59 6.10 11.97
CA PRO A 62 18.61 4.84 11.26
C PRO A 62 18.48 5.06 9.75
N GLU A 63 19.14 4.22 8.95
CA GLU A 63 18.96 4.18 7.50
C GLU A 63 17.50 3.81 7.19
N CYS A 64 16.73 4.75 6.66
CA CYS A 64 15.32 4.54 6.30
C CYS A 64 15.13 4.23 4.80
N GLY A 65 15.97 4.79 3.94
CA GLY A 65 15.82 4.70 2.48
C GLY A 65 14.83 5.74 1.90
N THR A 66 14.91 5.93 0.58
CA THR A 66 14.17 7.00 -0.12
C THR A 66 12.66 6.79 -0.16
N ASP A 67 12.20 5.57 -0.42
CA ASP A 67 10.77 5.26 -0.50
C ASP A 67 10.05 5.46 0.83
N ALA A 68 10.68 5.05 1.94
CA ALA A 68 10.15 5.25 3.27
C ALA A 68 9.97 6.73 3.60
N LEU A 69 10.98 7.56 3.28
CA LEU A 69 10.92 9.02 3.48
C LEU A 69 9.83 9.67 2.62
N ARG A 70 9.75 9.33 1.34
CA ARG A 70 8.72 9.86 0.44
C ARG A 70 7.31 9.50 0.93
N PHE A 71 7.10 8.23 1.26
CA PHE A 71 5.80 7.76 1.75
C PHE A 71 5.41 8.44 3.06
N ALA A 72 6.37 8.63 3.99
CA ALA A 72 6.13 9.33 5.24
C ALA A 72 5.63 10.76 5.01
N LEU A 73 6.31 11.51 4.14
CA LEU A 73 5.95 12.90 3.83
C LEU A 73 4.56 13.01 3.19
N CYS A 74 4.20 12.08 2.31
CA CYS A 74 2.86 12.00 1.73
C CYS A 74 1.80 11.63 2.78
N ALA A 75 2.12 10.73 3.71
CA ALA A 75 1.21 10.35 4.79
C ALA A 75 1.03 11.47 5.85
N TYR A 76 1.99 12.40 5.95
CA TYR A 76 1.93 13.52 6.89
C TYR A 76 1.02 14.66 6.44
N THR A 77 0.52 14.66 5.20
CA THR A 77 -0.33 15.76 4.70
C THR A 77 -1.64 15.92 5.49
N THR A 78 -2.06 14.90 6.26
CA THR A 78 -3.18 15.03 7.23
C THR A 78 -2.93 16.09 8.30
N GLN A 79 -1.68 16.41 8.63
CA GLN A 79 -1.34 17.39 9.67
C GLN A 79 -1.62 18.84 9.24
N GLY A 80 -2.04 19.06 7.99
CA GLY A 80 -2.45 20.36 7.48
C GLY A 80 -1.25 21.23 7.10
N ARG A 81 -1.22 22.48 7.58
CA ARG A 81 -0.21 23.46 7.15
C ARG A 81 1.18 23.15 7.70
N ASP A 82 1.29 22.65 8.92
CA ASP A 82 2.56 22.37 9.58
C ASP A 82 2.74 20.87 9.81
N ILE A 83 3.91 20.36 9.46
CA ILE A 83 4.24 18.94 9.54
C ILE A 83 5.34 18.77 10.58
N ASN A 84 5.05 18.06 11.66
CA ASN A 84 6.06 17.68 12.64
C ASN A 84 6.70 16.38 12.17
N LEU A 85 7.91 16.50 11.63
CA LEU A 85 8.63 15.34 11.08
C LEU A 85 9.24 14.52 12.22
N ASP A 86 8.79 13.27 12.32
CA ASP A 86 9.34 12.28 13.24
C ASP A 86 10.00 11.15 12.43
N ILE A 87 11.32 11.02 12.59
CA ILE A 87 12.13 10.04 11.88
C ILE A 87 11.80 8.60 12.30
N LEU A 88 11.30 8.37 13.51
CA LEU A 88 10.85 7.05 13.93
C LEU A 88 9.63 6.59 13.12
N ARG A 89 8.76 7.52 12.71
CA ARG A 89 7.66 7.19 11.79
C ARG A 89 8.17 6.86 10.39
N VAL A 90 9.23 7.55 9.92
CA VAL A 90 9.90 7.21 8.65
C VAL A 90 10.48 5.80 8.72
N GLN A 91 11.11 5.43 9.84
CA GLN A 91 11.61 4.08 10.09
C GLN A 91 10.47 3.05 10.04
N GLY A 92 9.30 3.37 10.60
CA GLY A 92 8.10 2.53 10.46
C GLY A 92 7.76 2.21 9.00
N TYR A 93 7.87 3.19 8.10
CA TYR A 93 7.65 2.95 6.67
C TYR A 93 8.79 2.19 5.98
N ARG A 94 10.02 2.17 6.52
CA ARG A 94 11.05 1.21 6.09
C ARG A 94 10.63 -0.22 6.39
N PHE A 95 10.06 -0.47 7.57
CA PHE A 95 9.54 -1.80 7.90
C PHE A 95 8.37 -2.19 7.00
N PHE A 96 7.53 -1.23 6.60
CA PHE A 96 6.50 -1.45 5.59
C PHE A 96 7.10 -1.82 4.22
N CYS A 97 8.15 -1.14 3.75
CA CYS A 97 8.89 -1.53 2.53
C CYS A 97 9.39 -2.99 2.63
N ASN A 98 9.99 -3.36 3.77
CA ASN A 98 10.43 -4.74 4.00
C ASN A 98 9.25 -5.73 4.01
N LYS A 99 8.09 -5.35 4.54
CA LYS A 99 6.88 -6.18 4.48
C LYS A 99 6.42 -6.40 3.03
N ILE A 100 6.37 -5.35 2.20
CA ILE A 100 6.03 -5.45 0.77
C ILE A 100 7.00 -6.39 0.04
N TRP A 101 8.30 -6.25 0.29
CA TRP A 101 9.34 -7.12 -0.27
C TRP A 101 9.11 -8.58 0.10
N ASN A 102 8.95 -8.88 1.39
CA ASN A 102 8.74 -10.25 1.88
C ASN A 102 7.41 -10.83 1.40
N ALA A 103 6.34 -10.05 1.36
CA ALA A 103 5.03 -10.47 0.88
C ALA A 103 5.10 -10.83 -0.61
N THR A 104 5.76 -10.01 -1.42
CA THR A 104 5.96 -10.28 -2.85
C THR A 104 6.81 -11.53 -3.04
N LYS A 105 7.93 -11.65 -2.33
CA LYS A 105 8.80 -12.83 -2.38
C LYS A 105 8.04 -14.11 -2.01
N PHE A 106 7.22 -14.06 -0.96
CA PHE A 106 6.38 -15.18 -0.55
C PHE A 106 5.32 -15.51 -1.61
N ALA A 107 4.63 -14.51 -2.13
CA ALA A 107 3.63 -14.69 -3.19
C ALA A 107 4.24 -15.28 -4.48
N LEU A 108 5.47 -14.91 -4.83
CA LEU A 108 6.20 -15.50 -5.96
C LEU A 108 6.44 -17.01 -5.79
N THR A 109 6.46 -17.55 -4.56
CA THR A 109 6.54 -19.01 -4.35
C THR A 109 5.27 -19.73 -4.80
N TYR A 110 4.12 -19.04 -4.77
CA TYR A 110 2.85 -19.54 -5.30
C TYR A 110 2.72 -19.31 -6.81
N LEU A 111 3.32 -18.24 -7.33
CA LEU A 111 3.34 -17.92 -8.75
C LEU A 111 4.52 -18.64 -9.43
N GLY A 112 4.41 -19.97 -9.57
CA GLY A 112 5.46 -20.79 -10.18
C GLY A 112 5.75 -20.45 -11.66
N PRO A 113 6.82 -21.00 -12.26
CA PRO A 113 7.25 -20.69 -13.63
C PRO A 113 6.24 -21.10 -14.72
N GLU A 114 5.30 -21.99 -14.38
CA GLU A 114 4.21 -22.41 -15.26
C GLU A 114 3.03 -21.42 -15.24
N PHE A 115 2.95 -20.54 -14.24
CA PHE A 115 1.92 -19.51 -14.20
C PHE A 115 2.18 -18.48 -15.30
N LYS A 116 1.18 -18.36 -16.15
CA LYS A 116 1.29 -17.72 -17.45
C LYS A 116 0.01 -16.93 -17.65
N ASP A 117 -0.03 -15.71 -17.11
CA ASP A 117 -1.20 -14.86 -17.24
C ASP A 117 -1.43 -14.53 -18.73
N ASP A 118 -2.55 -15.01 -19.27
CA ASP A 118 -2.94 -14.83 -20.65
C ASP A 118 -4.02 -13.73 -20.72
N LYS A 119 -3.57 -12.53 -21.08
CA LYS A 119 -4.34 -11.40 -21.64
C LYS A 119 -5.48 -10.79 -20.80
N TYR A 120 -5.39 -9.46 -20.70
CA TYR A 120 -6.50 -8.51 -20.75
C TYR A 120 -7.54 -8.93 -21.82
N ASN A 121 -8.74 -9.30 -21.39
CA ASN A 121 -9.92 -9.36 -22.26
C ASN A 121 -11.00 -8.47 -21.64
N ASN A 122 -11.26 -7.34 -22.30
CA ASN A 122 -12.40 -6.48 -22.01
C ASN A 122 -13.67 -7.14 -22.57
N THR A 123 -14.58 -7.54 -21.68
CA THR A 123 -15.98 -7.82 -22.03
C THR A 123 -16.88 -7.13 -21.01
N THR A 124 -17.32 -5.93 -21.37
CA THR A 124 -18.39 -5.19 -20.69
C THR A 124 -19.67 -6.02 -20.65
N CYS A 125 -20.30 -6.12 -19.47
CA CYS A 125 -21.70 -6.52 -19.34
C CYS A 125 -22.47 -5.36 -18.72
N THR A 126 -23.41 -4.81 -19.49
CA THR A 126 -24.36 -3.79 -19.07
C THR A 126 -25.64 -4.43 -18.52
N ASP A 127 -26.26 -3.71 -17.60
CA ASP A 127 -27.65 -3.81 -17.13
C ASP A 127 -28.03 -4.95 -16.18
N VAL A 128 -28.26 -4.60 -14.90
CA VAL A 128 -29.59 -4.68 -14.25
C VAL A 128 -29.70 -3.60 -13.18
N ILE A 129 -30.63 -2.66 -13.33
CA ILE A 129 -31.13 -1.79 -12.24
C ILE A 129 -32.49 -2.36 -11.80
N GLY A 130 -32.66 -2.56 -10.48
CA GLY A 130 -33.92 -2.91 -9.84
C GLY A 130 -34.03 -2.23 -8.47
N ASP A 131 -35.26 -1.87 -8.08
CA ASP A 131 -35.61 -0.81 -7.14
C ASP A 131 -34.97 -0.88 -5.73
N GLY A 132 -34.57 0.27 -5.22
CA GLY A 132 -33.58 0.41 -4.15
C GLY A 132 -34.13 0.38 -2.73
N LYS A 133 -34.19 -0.82 -2.10
CA LYS A 133 -34.05 -1.07 -0.63
C LYS A 133 -34.29 -2.52 -0.17
N TRP A 134 -34.75 -3.43 -1.04
CA TRP A 134 -35.05 -4.81 -0.63
C TRP A 134 -33.79 -5.65 -0.31
N TYR A 135 -32.66 -5.36 -0.96
CA TYR A 135 -31.40 -6.08 -0.80
C TYR A 135 -30.81 -6.00 0.61
N GLN A 136 -31.10 -4.94 1.38
CA GLN A 136 -30.55 -4.75 2.73
C GLN A 136 -31.14 -5.75 3.75
N ARG A 137 -32.39 -6.17 3.56
CA ARG A 137 -33.01 -7.22 4.39
C ARG A 137 -32.60 -8.60 3.91
N ALA A 138 -32.63 -8.83 2.60
CA ALA A 138 -32.25 -10.10 2.00
C ALA A 138 -30.77 -10.46 2.26
N LEU A 139 -29.82 -9.53 2.12
CA LEU A 139 -28.39 -9.78 2.36
C LEU A 139 -28.03 -9.99 3.85
N ASN A 140 -28.93 -9.64 4.77
CA ASN A 140 -28.75 -9.90 6.21
C ASN A 140 -29.32 -11.25 6.65
N GLU A 141 -30.06 -11.95 5.77
CA GLU A 141 -30.52 -13.31 6.05
C GLU A 141 -29.36 -14.30 5.94
N SER A 142 -29.18 -15.15 6.95
CA SER A 142 -28.05 -16.09 7.03
C SER A 142 -27.96 -17.02 5.82
N CYS A 143 -29.11 -17.48 5.31
CA CYS A 143 -29.18 -18.34 4.13
C CYS A 143 -28.75 -17.62 2.84
N VAL A 144 -29.00 -16.32 2.73
CA VAL A 144 -28.57 -15.51 1.58
C VAL A 144 -27.09 -15.18 1.69
N GLN A 145 -26.57 -14.91 2.89
CA GLN A 145 -25.13 -14.76 3.11
C GLN A 145 -24.37 -16.05 2.80
N GLU A 146 -24.92 -17.18 3.21
CA GLU A 146 -24.35 -18.50 2.93
C GLU A 146 -24.44 -18.83 1.44
N ALA A 147 -25.56 -18.53 0.77
CA ALA A 147 -25.71 -18.67 -0.68
C ALA A 147 -24.80 -17.73 -1.47
N LEU A 148 -24.63 -16.48 -1.03
CA LEU A 148 -23.72 -15.50 -1.63
C LEU A 148 -22.26 -15.93 -1.42
N ASN A 149 -21.91 -16.40 -0.22
CA ASN A 149 -20.58 -16.95 0.05
C ASN A 149 -20.32 -18.22 -0.77
N ASN A 150 -21.29 -19.10 -0.91
CA ASN A 150 -21.20 -20.28 -1.76
C ASN A 150 -21.09 -19.90 -3.25
N TYR A 151 -21.85 -18.91 -3.70
CA TYR A 151 -21.81 -18.41 -5.07
C TYR A 151 -20.45 -17.75 -5.38
N LEU A 152 -19.96 -16.87 -4.52
CA LEU A 152 -18.67 -16.20 -4.65
C LEU A 152 -17.47 -17.16 -4.48
N ALA A 153 -17.63 -18.23 -3.68
CA ALA A 153 -16.65 -19.31 -3.55
C ALA A 153 -16.62 -20.21 -4.80
N THR A 154 -17.77 -20.39 -5.47
CA THR A 154 -17.90 -21.22 -6.68
C THR A 154 -17.52 -20.45 -7.95
N TYR A 155 -17.85 -19.16 -8.01
CA TYR A 155 -17.53 -18.25 -9.10
C TYR A 155 -16.50 -17.22 -8.61
N SER A 156 -15.23 -17.61 -8.60
CA SER A 156 -14.11 -16.76 -8.18
C SER A 156 -13.77 -15.64 -9.20
N TYR A 157 -14.75 -15.12 -9.94
CA TYR A 157 -14.62 -14.03 -10.94
C TYR A 157 -13.62 -14.32 -12.07
N LEU A 158 -13.58 -15.57 -12.55
CA LEU A 158 -12.56 -16.03 -13.49
C LEU A 158 -13.04 -16.37 -14.90
N ASP A 159 -14.35 -16.43 -15.11
CA ASP A 159 -14.93 -16.79 -16.40
C ASP A 159 -15.65 -15.58 -17.02
N GLY A 160 -14.86 -14.57 -17.41
CA GLY A 160 -15.29 -13.55 -18.38
C GLY A 160 -15.99 -12.31 -17.83
N TYR A 161 -16.08 -12.12 -16.52
CA TYR A 161 -16.59 -10.87 -15.93
C TYR A 161 -15.47 -9.83 -15.78
N THR A 162 -15.59 -8.69 -16.47
CA THR A 162 -14.72 -7.53 -16.23
C THR A 162 -15.18 -6.78 -14.98
N PRO A 163 -14.28 -6.45 -14.04
CA PRO A 163 -14.63 -5.61 -12.91
C PRO A 163 -15.23 -4.28 -13.39
N SER A 164 -16.30 -3.83 -12.74
CA SER A 164 -17.01 -2.61 -13.11
C SER A 164 -17.16 -1.69 -11.89
N GLN A 165 -17.60 -0.45 -12.12
CA GLN A 165 -17.94 0.49 -11.03
C GLN A 165 -18.97 -0.08 -10.03
N LEU A 166 -19.69 -1.15 -10.39
CA LEU A 166 -20.61 -1.86 -9.51
C LEU A 166 -19.86 -2.55 -8.36
N ASP A 167 -18.68 -3.12 -8.58
CA ASP A 167 -17.96 -3.91 -7.57
C ASP A 167 -17.47 -3.05 -6.40
N SER A 168 -17.06 -1.81 -6.66
CA SER A 168 -16.74 -0.85 -5.61
C SER A 168 -17.99 -0.44 -4.81
N LYS A 169 -19.16 -0.35 -5.46
CA LYS A 169 -20.44 -0.06 -4.77
C LYS A 169 -20.89 -1.25 -3.94
N VAL A 170 -20.75 -2.48 -4.47
CA VAL A 170 -21.01 -3.73 -3.75
C VAL A 170 -20.12 -3.79 -2.51
N TYR A 171 -18.82 -3.55 -2.63
CA TYR A 171 -17.92 -3.49 -1.47
C TYR A 171 -18.41 -2.50 -0.40
N GLN A 172 -18.78 -1.28 -0.79
CA GLN A 172 -19.26 -0.27 0.16
C GLN A 172 -20.56 -0.70 0.85
N ILE A 173 -21.52 -1.23 0.09
CA ILE A 173 -22.78 -1.75 0.64
C ILE A 173 -22.51 -2.91 1.60
N LEU A 174 -21.63 -3.84 1.24
CA LEU A 174 -21.29 -4.98 2.10
C LEU A 174 -20.59 -4.53 3.38
N LYS A 175 -19.74 -3.49 3.30
CA LYS A 175 -19.08 -2.88 4.46
C LYS A 175 -20.09 -2.20 5.38
N GLU A 176 -21.05 -1.45 4.82
CA GLU A 176 -22.15 -0.84 5.58
C GLU A 176 -23.04 -1.88 6.27
N LEU A 177 -23.20 -3.06 5.66
CA LEU A 177 -23.97 -4.19 6.19
C LEU A 177 -23.16 -5.11 7.14
N ASN A 178 -21.89 -4.81 7.40
CA ASN A 178 -21.00 -5.60 8.27
C ASN A 178 -20.87 -7.08 7.87
N ILE A 179 -20.97 -7.39 6.57
CA ILE A 179 -20.88 -8.76 6.05
C ILE A 179 -19.40 -9.16 5.97
N ASN A 180 -19.05 -10.37 6.40
CA ASN A 180 -17.65 -10.83 6.39
C ASN A 180 -17.22 -11.31 4.99
N PHE A 181 -16.52 -10.45 4.27
CA PHE A 181 -15.92 -10.73 2.95
C PHE A 181 -14.38 -10.69 3.00
N ALA A 182 -13.78 -10.99 4.16
CA ALA A 182 -12.33 -10.92 4.36
C ALA A 182 -11.51 -11.67 3.29
N ASN A 183 -12.07 -12.77 2.75
CA ASN A 183 -11.40 -13.65 1.79
C ASN A 183 -11.44 -13.14 0.33
N TYR A 184 -12.23 -12.10 0.02
CA TYR A 184 -12.43 -11.62 -1.35
C TYR A 184 -11.50 -10.44 -1.67
N LEU A 185 -10.20 -10.73 -1.79
CA LEU A 185 -9.15 -9.73 -2.00
C LEU A 185 -9.37 -8.87 -3.26
N HIS A 186 -10.00 -9.41 -4.31
CA HIS A 186 -10.29 -8.65 -5.53
C HIS A 186 -11.24 -7.46 -5.29
N LEU A 187 -12.25 -7.59 -4.43
CA LEU A 187 -13.14 -6.47 -4.08
C LEU A 187 -12.38 -5.37 -3.32
N LYS A 188 -11.50 -5.78 -2.40
CA LYS A 188 -10.64 -4.88 -1.63
C LYS A 188 -9.66 -4.12 -2.53
N ARG A 189 -9.08 -4.83 -3.52
CA ARG A 189 -8.24 -4.23 -4.55
C ARG A 189 -9.00 -3.18 -5.37
N CYS A 190 -10.19 -3.51 -5.88
CA CYS A 190 -10.98 -2.55 -6.66
C CYS A 190 -11.38 -1.32 -5.83
N TYR A 191 -11.75 -1.53 -4.57
CA TYR A 191 -12.02 -0.44 -3.64
C TYR A 191 -10.80 0.45 -3.39
N ALA A 192 -9.63 -0.16 -3.19
CA ALA A 192 -8.38 0.57 -3.01
C ALA A 192 -8.01 1.37 -4.26
N ALA A 193 -8.13 0.80 -5.46
CA ALA A 193 -7.85 1.49 -6.71
C ALA A 193 -8.73 2.74 -6.88
N LYS A 194 -10.05 2.58 -6.69
CA LYS A 194 -11.00 3.70 -6.75
C LYS A 194 -10.68 4.78 -5.71
N THR A 195 -10.46 4.39 -4.45
CA THR A 195 -10.21 5.34 -3.35
C THR A 195 -8.91 6.09 -3.58
N CYS A 196 -7.86 5.43 -4.05
CA CYS A 196 -6.60 6.08 -4.38
C CYS A 196 -6.73 7.05 -5.56
N ASP A 197 -7.47 6.69 -6.60
CA ASP A 197 -7.73 7.57 -7.74
C ASP A 197 -8.47 8.85 -7.30
N GLU A 198 -9.58 8.70 -6.57
CA GLU A 198 -10.34 9.83 -6.01
C GLU A 198 -9.47 10.69 -5.09
N ALA A 199 -8.67 10.07 -4.22
CA ALA A 199 -7.77 10.77 -3.31
C ALA A 199 -6.69 11.56 -4.05
N LEU A 200 -6.08 11.00 -5.10
CA LEU A 200 -5.08 11.70 -5.90
C LEU A 200 -5.68 12.88 -6.67
N VAL A 201 -6.89 12.75 -7.20
CA VAL A 201 -7.61 13.87 -7.85
C VAL A 201 -7.84 15.03 -6.87
N GLN A 202 -8.11 14.72 -5.60
CA GLN A 202 -8.32 15.72 -4.55
C GLN A 202 -7.04 16.16 -3.83
N TYR A 203 -5.86 15.68 -4.27
CA TYR A 203 -4.57 15.90 -3.60
C TYR A 203 -4.54 15.41 -2.13
N ASP A 204 -5.41 14.45 -1.78
CA ASP A 204 -5.42 13.79 -0.47
C ASP A 204 -4.44 12.61 -0.43
N PHE A 205 -3.15 12.95 -0.38
CA PHE A 205 -2.09 11.94 -0.31
C PHE A 205 -2.15 11.08 0.96
N ALA A 206 -2.74 11.58 2.04
CA ALA A 206 -2.88 10.83 3.28
C ALA A 206 -3.90 9.70 3.15
N LEU A 207 -5.05 9.98 2.52
CA LEU A 207 -6.03 8.96 2.21
C LEU A 207 -5.47 7.92 1.23
N ALA A 208 -4.75 8.35 0.19
CA ALA A 208 -4.13 7.43 -0.78
C ALA A 208 -3.08 6.51 -0.12
N THR A 209 -2.16 7.08 0.66
CA THR A 209 -1.10 6.31 1.35
C THR A 209 -1.68 5.36 2.40
N SER A 210 -2.66 5.79 3.20
CA SER A 210 -3.32 4.92 4.18
C SER A 210 -4.10 3.78 3.52
N THR A 211 -4.77 4.04 2.40
CA THR A 211 -5.46 3.00 1.61
C THR A 211 -4.46 1.97 1.07
N CYS A 212 -3.34 2.41 0.50
CA CYS A 212 -2.29 1.50 0.03
C CYS A 212 -1.69 0.68 1.17
N TYR A 213 -1.43 1.31 2.32
CA TYR A 213 -0.92 0.64 3.51
C TYR A 213 -1.87 -0.48 3.99
N ASN A 214 -3.17 -0.19 4.06
CA ASN A 214 -4.18 -1.16 4.48
C ASN A 214 -4.30 -2.35 3.52
N LEU A 215 -4.30 -2.08 2.20
CA LEU A 215 -4.35 -3.13 1.18
C LEU A 215 -3.18 -4.11 1.32
N TRP A 216 -1.97 -3.58 1.49
CA TRP A 216 -0.77 -4.42 1.58
C TRP A 216 -0.65 -5.13 2.92
N LEU A 217 -0.82 -4.41 4.03
CA LEU A 217 -0.59 -4.98 5.35
C LEU A 217 -1.76 -5.87 5.78
N TYR A 218 -2.96 -5.30 5.89
CA TYR A 218 -4.08 -5.99 6.51
C TYR A 218 -4.79 -6.93 5.53
N ASP A 219 -5.02 -6.49 4.30
CA ASP A 219 -5.83 -7.27 3.36
C ASP A 219 -5.03 -8.38 2.68
N LEU A 220 -3.84 -8.05 2.17
CA LEU A 220 -2.98 -9.02 1.51
C LEU A 220 -2.19 -9.88 2.51
N CYS A 221 -1.38 -9.26 3.38
CA CYS A 221 -0.46 -10.03 4.22
C CYS A 221 -1.16 -10.77 5.36
N ASP A 222 -1.97 -10.08 6.15
CA ASP A 222 -2.52 -10.66 7.37
C ASP A 222 -3.70 -11.61 7.10
N ILE A 223 -4.47 -11.36 6.03
CA ILE A 223 -5.66 -12.16 5.70
C ILE A 223 -5.42 -13.07 4.48
N TYR A 224 -5.17 -12.50 3.30
CA TYR A 224 -5.24 -13.29 2.07
C TYR A 224 -4.09 -14.31 1.95
N LEU A 225 -2.85 -13.92 2.24
CA LEU A 225 -1.71 -14.85 2.19
C LEU A 225 -1.86 -16.01 3.18
N GLU A 226 -2.49 -15.78 4.33
CA GLU A 226 -2.82 -16.83 5.29
C GLU A 226 -3.94 -17.74 4.76
N TYR A 227 -4.98 -17.17 4.15
CA TYR A 227 -6.07 -17.89 3.50
C TYR A 227 -5.60 -18.78 2.34
N LEU A 228 -4.55 -18.39 1.62
CA LEU A 228 -4.00 -19.17 0.52
C LEU A 228 -3.31 -20.47 0.97
N LYS A 229 -2.76 -20.53 2.18
CA LYS A 229 -2.00 -21.69 2.67
C LYS A 229 -2.76 -23.04 2.51
N PRO A 230 -4.00 -23.21 2.99
CA PRO A 230 -4.75 -24.46 2.80
C PRO A 230 -5.12 -24.71 1.34
N ILE A 231 -5.38 -23.68 0.53
CA ILE A 231 -5.71 -23.82 -0.89
C ILE A 231 -4.54 -24.44 -1.65
N PHE A 232 -3.31 -23.98 -1.40
CA PHE A 232 -2.13 -24.50 -2.06
C PHE A 232 -1.71 -25.89 -1.55
N GLN A 233 -2.15 -26.29 -0.36
CA GLN A 233 -2.01 -27.66 0.16
C GLN A 233 -3.04 -28.63 -0.42
N SER A 234 -4.21 -28.15 -0.86
CA SER A 234 -5.25 -29.00 -1.45
C SER A 234 -4.84 -29.61 -2.80
N GLU A 235 -5.56 -30.60 -3.32
CA GLU A 235 -5.33 -31.14 -4.67
C GLU A 235 -6.13 -30.39 -5.76
N ASN A 236 -6.93 -29.39 -5.38
CA ASN A 236 -7.81 -28.68 -6.31
C ASN A 236 -7.04 -27.70 -7.21
N LYS A 237 -6.73 -28.15 -8.43
CA LYS A 237 -6.01 -27.35 -9.43
C LYS A 237 -6.74 -26.08 -9.85
N MET A 238 -8.08 -26.09 -9.93
CA MET A 238 -8.85 -24.91 -10.32
C MET A 238 -8.79 -23.82 -9.24
N ALA A 239 -8.96 -24.22 -7.96
CA ALA A 239 -8.86 -23.28 -6.84
C ALA A 239 -7.45 -22.66 -6.72
N LYS A 240 -6.39 -23.44 -6.98
CA LYS A 240 -5.02 -22.92 -7.02
C LYS A 240 -4.83 -21.91 -8.14
N LEU A 241 -5.27 -22.23 -9.35
CA LEU A 241 -5.15 -21.32 -10.49
C LEU A 241 -5.92 -20.01 -10.24
N ALA A 242 -7.09 -20.11 -9.62
CA ALA A 242 -7.90 -18.96 -9.24
C ALA A 242 -7.17 -18.05 -8.25
N ALA A 243 -6.67 -18.63 -7.16
CA ALA A 243 -5.86 -17.95 -6.17
C ALA A 243 -4.62 -17.29 -6.77
N GLN A 244 -3.90 -17.98 -7.66
CA GLN A 244 -2.72 -17.42 -8.35
C GLN A 244 -3.08 -16.19 -9.18
N LYS A 245 -4.18 -16.22 -9.95
CA LYS A 245 -4.63 -15.07 -10.76
C LYS A 245 -5.01 -13.87 -9.90
N VAL A 246 -5.79 -14.08 -8.84
CA VAL A 246 -6.19 -13.01 -7.92
C VAL A 246 -4.97 -12.42 -7.19
N LEU A 247 -4.06 -13.27 -6.73
CA LEU A 247 -2.81 -12.86 -6.10
C LEU A 247 -1.94 -12.03 -7.06
N PHE A 248 -1.72 -12.52 -8.27
CA PHE A 248 -0.94 -11.83 -9.30
C PHE A 248 -1.53 -10.45 -9.64
N LYS A 249 -2.83 -10.38 -9.93
CA LYS A 249 -3.48 -9.11 -10.27
C LYS A 249 -3.46 -8.14 -9.10
N THR A 250 -3.58 -8.63 -7.87
CA THR A 250 -3.48 -7.78 -6.68
C THR A 250 -2.08 -7.24 -6.45
N LEU A 251 -1.03 -8.05 -6.69
CA LEU A 251 0.35 -7.56 -6.65
C LEU A 251 0.60 -6.51 -7.74
N ASP A 252 0.21 -6.78 -8.98
CA ASP A 252 0.40 -5.84 -10.10
C ASP A 252 -0.27 -4.49 -9.84
N VAL A 253 -1.56 -4.50 -9.47
CA VAL A 253 -2.32 -3.29 -9.14
C VAL A 253 -1.75 -2.63 -7.88
N GLY A 254 -1.49 -3.40 -6.82
CA GLY A 254 -0.98 -2.90 -5.56
C GLY A 254 0.38 -2.22 -5.67
N LEU A 255 1.27 -2.71 -6.53
CA LEU A 255 2.55 -2.06 -6.83
C LEU A 255 2.36 -0.78 -7.64
N ARG A 256 1.46 -0.78 -8.64
CA ARG A 256 1.15 0.42 -9.43
C ARG A 256 0.49 1.52 -8.60
N LEU A 257 -0.39 1.19 -7.65
CA LEU A 257 -0.95 2.14 -6.69
C LEU A 257 0.12 2.77 -5.79
N LEU A 258 1.12 1.99 -5.39
CA LEU A 258 2.23 2.48 -4.55
C LEU A 258 3.27 3.29 -5.32
N SER A 259 3.41 3.10 -6.63
CA SER A 259 4.51 3.65 -7.43
C SER A 259 4.72 5.16 -7.31
N PRO A 260 3.66 6.02 -7.28
CA PRO A 260 3.85 7.45 -7.08
C PRO A 260 4.56 7.81 -5.75
N PHE A 261 4.36 6.99 -4.72
CA PHE A 261 4.89 7.21 -3.38
C PHE A 261 6.24 6.51 -3.16
N MET A 262 6.37 5.27 -3.65
CA MET A 262 7.51 4.38 -3.42
C MET A 262 8.10 3.85 -4.74
N PRO A 263 8.66 4.70 -5.62
CA PRO A 263 9.03 4.31 -6.97
C PRO A 263 10.13 3.25 -7.05
N PHE A 264 11.10 3.22 -6.12
CA PHE A 264 12.27 2.34 -6.27
C PHE A 264 11.92 0.87 -5.97
N ILE A 265 11.31 0.60 -4.82
CA ILE A 265 10.87 -0.74 -4.44
C ILE A 265 9.77 -1.26 -5.37
N THR A 266 8.83 -0.39 -5.78
CA THR A 266 7.73 -0.82 -6.65
C THR A 266 8.22 -1.19 -8.04
N GLU A 267 9.15 -0.43 -8.62
CA GLU A 267 9.80 -0.78 -9.89
C GLU A 267 10.53 -2.13 -9.77
N GLU A 268 11.38 -2.28 -8.75
CA GLU A 268 12.18 -3.49 -8.55
C GLU A 268 11.31 -4.76 -8.40
N LEU A 269 10.19 -4.66 -7.70
CA LEU A 269 9.24 -5.75 -7.52
C LEU A 269 8.37 -5.99 -8.76
N TYR A 270 7.95 -4.93 -9.44
CA TYR A 270 7.12 -5.00 -10.65
C TYR A 270 7.83 -5.78 -11.77
N GLN A 271 9.13 -5.57 -11.92
CA GLN A 271 9.97 -6.30 -12.89
C GLN A 271 10.13 -7.79 -12.57
N ARG A 272 9.93 -8.20 -11.31
CA ARG A 272 10.02 -9.61 -10.88
C ARG A 272 8.71 -10.38 -10.98
N LEU A 273 7.60 -9.69 -11.25
CA LEU A 273 6.32 -10.36 -11.43
C LEU A 273 6.35 -11.26 -12.68
N PRO A 274 5.88 -12.52 -12.61
CA PRO A 274 5.94 -13.44 -13.73
C PRO A 274 4.96 -13.02 -14.83
N ARG A 275 5.50 -12.58 -15.97
CA ARG A 275 4.73 -12.16 -17.15
C ARG A 275 5.20 -12.92 -18.39
N LYS A 276 4.27 -13.31 -19.27
CA LYS A 276 4.65 -13.81 -20.61
C LYS A 276 5.32 -12.73 -21.46
N LYS A 277 4.78 -11.51 -21.39
CA LYS A 277 5.28 -10.35 -22.10
C LYS A 277 5.04 -9.11 -21.25
N LEU A 278 6.10 -8.36 -21.00
CA LEU A 278 6.01 -7.06 -20.36
C LEU A 278 5.59 -6.03 -21.44
N ILE A 279 4.40 -5.45 -21.30
CA ILE A 279 3.87 -4.45 -22.23
C ILE A 279 4.60 -3.11 -22.03
N TYR A 280 4.78 -2.72 -20.77
CA TYR A 280 5.41 -1.48 -20.37
C TYR A 280 6.77 -1.77 -19.72
N PRO A 281 7.89 -1.29 -20.27
CA PRO A 281 9.23 -1.61 -19.75
C PRO A 281 9.50 -1.11 -18.32
N SER A 282 8.71 -0.19 -17.78
CA SER A 282 8.83 0.34 -16.42
C SER A 282 7.45 0.57 -15.82
N ILE A 283 7.34 0.42 -14.49
CA ILE A 283 6.09 0.70 -13.77
C ILE A 283 5.70 2.18 -13.92
N CYS A 284 6.68 3.08 -14.03
CA CYS A 284 6.47 4.52 -14.14
C CYS A 284 5.77 4.96 -15.43
N ILE A 285 5.79 4.12 -16.48
CA ILE A 285 5.07 4.38 -17.72
C ILE A 285 3.90 3.42 -17.94
N SER A 286 3.63 2.56 -16.95
CA SER A 286 2.40 1.76 -16.93
C SER A 286 1.21 2.67 -16.58
N PRO A 287 0.02 2.44 -17.15
CA PRO A 287 -1.20 3.11 -16.74
C PRO A 287 -1.43 2.96 -15.23
N TYR A 288 -1.85 4.05 -14.60
CA TYR A 288 -2.27 4.02 -13.21
C TYR A 288 -3.56 3.18 -13.08
N PRO A 289 -3.73 2.38 -12.02
CA PRO A 289 -4.88 1.49 -11.92
C PRO A 289 -6.19 2.25 -11.81
N ASP A 290 -7.20 1.77 -12.51
CA ASP A 290 -8.57 2.29 -12.42
C ASP A 290 -9.49 1.31 -11.69
N SER A 291 -10.73 1.73 -11.44
CA SER A 291 -11.73 0.91 -10.73
C SER A 291 -12.16 -0.38 -11.46
N SER A 292 -11.77 -0.56 -12.73
CA SER A 292 -12.08 -1.73 -13.54
C SER A 292 -10.99 -2.82 -13.51
N GLU A 293 -9.88 -2.59 -12.80
CA GLU A 293 -8.75 -3.53 -12.69
C GLU A 293 -8.71 -4.38 -11.41
#